data_AF-A0A6P0NCA4-F1
#
_entry.id   AF-A0A6P0NCA4-F1
#
_cell.length_a   1.000
_cell.length_b   1.000
_cell.length_c   1.000
_cell.angle_alpha   90.00
_cell.angle_beta   90.00
_cell.angle_gamma   90.00
#
_symmetry.space_group_name_H-M   'P 1'
#
loop_
_entity.id
_entity.type
_entity.pdbx_description
1 polymer ?
#
loop_
_entity_poly.entity_id
_entity_poly.type
_entity_poly.pdbx_seq_one_letter_code
_entity_poly.pdbx_strand_id
1 'polypeptide(L)'
;WDLMDFYAKENIFPPEVAGTIGTILGKVHHHTFNRKDYQDFFCTETDNKTTDQVPRLVNSLERIGPEIFGAVPADGLKFFALYQRYDSLGQAIAQLGNGFAPCCLTHNDLKLNNMLLHQDWEHESSNIVRLIDWERCSWGDPGFDLGTLISSYVQIWLSSLVISKSLSIEESLGLAMTPLEQLQPSIAALTKGYFETFPEILEHRPDFLRTAVQFTGFGLIQRIRAMIEYQKSFGNAGIAMLQVAKTLLCRPEKSMPTIFGPAIAELIQLRPSV
;
A
#
# COMPACT_ATOMS: atom_id res chain seq x y z
N TRP A 1 10.01 18.44 -5.61
CA TRP A 1 9.23 18.31 -4.36
C TRP A 1 9.16 16.84 -4.00
N ASP A 2 8.79 16.47 -2.77
CA ASP A 2 8.29 15.11 -2.61
C ASP A 2 6.95 14.98 -3.35
N LEU A 3 6.61 13.75 -3.73
CA LEU A 3 5.49 13.48 -4.62
C LEU A 3 4.14 13.70 -3.94
N MET A 4 4.06 13.50 -2.62
CA MET A 4 2.83 13.76 -1.87
C MET A 4 2.50 15.26 -1.89
N ASP A 5 3.49 16.11 -1.64
CA ASP A 5 3.35 17.56 -1.69
C ASP A 5 2.96 18.05 -3.10
N PHE A 6 3.58 17.50 -4.15
CA PHE A 6 3.22 17.82 -5.54
C PHE A 6 1.76 17.48 -5.83
N TYR A 7 1.31 16.27 -5.50
CA TYR A 7 -0.07 15.84 -5.71
C TYR A 7 -1.08 16.65 -4.88
N ALA A 8 -0.76 16.97 -3.64
CA ALA A 8 -1.63 17.78 -2.79
C ALA A 8 -1.79 19.22 -3.32
N LYS A 9 -0.71 19.78 -3.89
CA LYS A 9 -0.69 21.16 -4.39
C LYS A 9 -1.32 21.30 -5.78
N GLU A 10 -0.90 20.46 -6.72
CA GLU A 10 -1.28 20.60 -8.13
C GLU A 10 -2.59 19.84 -8.45
N ASN A 11 -3.00 18.89 -7.59
CA ASN A 11 -4.19 18.05 -7.75
C ASN A 11 -4.29 17.36 -9.13
N ILE A 12 -3.12 16.97 -9.66
CA ILE A 12 -2.97 16.15 -10.87
C ILE A 12 -2.22 14.87 -10.51
N PHE A 13 -2.56 13.78 -11.20
CA PHE A 13 -2.00 12.44 -10.93
C PHE A 13 -1.54 11.82 -12.26
N PRO A 14 -0.38 12.24 -12.80
CA PRO A 14 0.08 11.83 -14.12
C PRO A 14 0.43 10.32 -14.14
N PRO A 15 -0.20 9.51 -15.02
CA PRO A 15 0.09 8.09 -15.10
C PRO A 15 1.55 7.77 -15.47
N GLU A 16 2.23 8.66 -16.20
CA GLU A 16 3.65 8.52 -16.56
C GLU A 16 4.56 8.52 -15.33
N VAL A 17 4.30 9.39 -14.35
CA VAL A 17 5.03 9.44 -13.08
C VAL A 17 4.82 8.13 -12.32
N ALA A 18 3.56 7.68 -12.22
CA ALA A 18 3.20 6.43 -11.55
C ALA A 18 3.83 5.20 -12.22
N GLY A 19 3.80 5.12 -13.56
CA GLY A 19 4.43 4.05 -14.33
C GLY A 19 5.96 4.02 -14.19
N THR A 20 6.59 5.20 -14.10
CA THR A 20 8.03 5.29 -13.82
C THR A 20 8.36 4.76 -12.43
N ILE A 21 7.55 5.08 -11.42
CA ILE A 21 7.69 4.52 -10.06
C ILE A 21 7.60 2.99 -10.10
N GLY A 22 6.61 2.47 -10.82
CA GLY A 22 6.41 1.03 -11.01
C GLY A 22 7.62 0.36 -11.63
N THR A 23 8.17 0.98 -12.67
CA THR A 23 9.40 0.54 -13.34
C THR A 23 10.60 0.54 -12.40
N ILE A 24 10.81 1.61 -11.62
CA ILE A 24 11.94 1.69 -10.69
C ILE A 24 11.83 0.61 -9.61
N LEU A 25 10.64 0.45 -9.01
CA LEU A 25 10.39 -0.57 -7.99
C LEU A 25 10.56 -1.98 -8.56
N GLY A 26 10.03 -2.22 -9.76
CA GLY A 26 10.19 -3.46 -10.51
C GLY A 26 11.67 -3.82 -10.69
N LYS A 27 12.52 -2.86 -11.07
CA LYS A 27 13.97 -3.09 -11.23
C LYS A 27 14.63 -3.52 -9.92
N VAL A 28 14.34 -2.85 -8.81
CA VAL A 28 14.92 -3.20 -7.50
C VAL A 28 14.53 -4.62 -7.11
N HIS A 29 13.22 -4.93 -7.18
CA HIS A 29 12.70 -6.24 -6.82
C HIS A 29 13.25 -7.33 -7.76
N HIS A 30 13.20 -7.13 -9.07
CA HIS A 30 13.71 -8.09 -10.07
C HIS A 30 15.20 -8.37 -9.89
N HIS A 31 16.04 -7.33 -9.75
CA HIS A 31 17.49 -7.52 -9.62
C HIS A 31 17.92 -8.18 -8.31
N THR A 32 17.08 -8.15 -7.28
CA THR A 32 17.36 -8.74 -5.96
C THR A 32 16.55 -10.01 -5.70
N PHE A 33 15.62 -10.38 -6.59
CA PHE A 33 14.76 -11.54 -6.40
C PHE A 33 15.57 -12.84 -6.32
N ASN A 34 15.41 -13.55 -5.20
CA ASN A 34 16.11 -14.80 -4.87
C ASN A 34 17.64 -14.73 -4.97
N ARG A 35 18.23 -13.52 -4.86
CA ARG A 35 19.68 -13.31 -4.88
C ARG A 35 20.28 -13.49 -3.49
N LYS A 36 20.51 -14.76 -3.12
CA LYS A 36 21.11 -15.11 -1.83
C LYS A 36 22.50 -14.50 -1.62
N ASP A 37 23.30 -14.40 -2.68
CA ASP A 37 24.60 -13.73 -2.64
C ASP A 37 24.50 -12.26 -2.23
N TYR A 38 23.48 -11.55 -2.72
CA TYR A 38 23.22 -10.16 -2.30
C TYR A 38 22.70 -10.10 -0.88
N GLN A 39 21.75 -10.97 -0.53
CA GLN A 39 21.21 -11.05 0.82
C GLN A 39 22.32 -11.31 1.84
N ASP A 40 23.19 -12.29 1.59
CA ASP A 40 24.29 -12.64 2.48
C ASP A 40 25.25 -11.43 2.62
N PHE A 41 25.60 -10.76 1.52
CA PHE A 41 26.46 -9.56 1.54
C PHE A 41 25.88 -8.40 2.39
N PHE A 42 24.59 -8.09 2.24
CA PHE A 42 23.95 -7.00 2.99
C PHE A 42 23.63 -7.39 4.45
N CYS A 43 23.43 -8.67 4.75
CA CYS A 43 23.10 -9.15 6.09
C CYS A 43 24.31 -9.57 6.94
N THR A 44 25.52 -9.65 6.39
CA THR A 44 26.71 -10.15 7.12
C THR A 44 27.23 -9.23 8.24
N GLU A 45 26.89 -7.94 8.26
CA GLU A 45 27.47 -6.98 9.23
C GLU A 45 26.47 -6.25 10.15
N THR A 46 25.17 -6.54 10.04
CA THR A 46 24.15 -5.89 10.87
C THR A 46 23.42 -6.91 11.74
N ASP A 47 23.15 -6.55 13.00
CA ASP A 47 22.15 -7.21 13.88
C ASP A 47 20.72 -7.23 13.26
N ASN A 48 20.58 -6.72 12.02
CA ASN A 48 19.36 -6.68 11.22
C ASN A 48 19.00 -8.04 10.62
N LYS A 49 18.72 -9.02 11.48
CA LYS A 49 17.77 -10.10 11.15
C LYS A 49 16.34 -9.53 11.10
N THR A 50 16.11 -8.50 10.28
CA THR A 50 14.88 -7.69 10.21
C THR A 50 13.91 -8.14 9.12
N THR A 51 14.03 -9.39 8.65
CA THR A 51 12.98 -10.06 7.84
C THR A 51 11.65 -10.16 8.58
N ASP A 52 11.67 -10.06 9.91
CA ASP A 52 10.50 -10.21 10.77
C ASP A 52 9.68 -8.93 10.97
N GLN A 53 10.16 -7.74 10.58
CA GLN A 53 9.50 -6.48 10.96
C GLN A 53 8.07 -6.40 10.41
N VAL A 54 7.88 -6.69 9.11
CA VAL A 54 6.56 -6.66 8.48
C VAL A 54 5.65 -7.78 9.01
N PRO A 55 6.09 -9.06 9.08
CA PRO A 55 5.31 -10.11 9.76
C PRO A 55 4.91 -9.75 11.19
N ARG A 56 5.80 -9.12 11.97
CA ARG A 56 5.48 -8.65 13.34
C ARG A 56 4.45 -7.53 13.32
N LEU A 57 4.55 -6.58 12.39
CA LEU A 57 3.55 -5.52 12.23
C LEU A 57 2.17 -6.11 11.93
N VAL A 58 2.10 -7.08 11.01
CA VAL A 58 0.88 -7.80 10.66
C VAL A 58 0.29 -8.53 11.88
N ASN A 59 1.13 -9.23 12.65
CA ASN A 59 0.69 -10.01 13.81
C ASN A 59 0.42 -9.15 15.08
N SER A 60 0.97 -7.94 15.16
CA SER A 60 0.82 -7.06 16.34
C SER A 60 -0.61 -6.55 16.56
N LEU A 61 -1.46 -6.63 15.55
CA LEU A 61 -2.84 -6.16 15.59
C LEU A 61 -3.77 -7.05 16.44
N GLU A 62 -3.41 -8.32 16.65
CA GLU A 62 -4.26 -9.28 17.35
C GLU A 62 -4.18 -9.16 18.88
N ARG A 63 -3.08 -8.60 19.41
CA ARG A 63 -2.83 -8.54 20.86
C ARG A 63 -3.09 -7.14 21.39
N ILE A 64 -4.31 -6.92 21.86
CA ILE A 64 -4.69 -5.73 22.61
C ILE A 64 -4.65 -6.08 24.09
N GLY A 65 -3.70 -5.51 24.83
CA GLY A 65 -3.67 -5.60 26.28
C GLY A 65 -4.35 -4.40 26.96
N PRO A 66 -4.56 -4.46 28.29
CA PRO A 66 -5.24 -3.43 29.07
C PRO A 66 -4.54 -2.06 29.03
N GLU A 67 -3.26 -2.00 28.67
CA GLU A 67 -2.50 -0.76 28.44
C GLU A 67 -3.17 0.19 27.44
N ILE A 68 -3.97 -0.35 26.51
CA ILE A 68 -4.65 0.45 25.49
C ILE A 68 -5.63 1.46 26.09
N PHE A 69 -6.25 1.13 27.23
CA PHE A 69 -7.21 2.01 27.90
C PHE A 69 -6.55 3.26 28.50
N GLY A 70 -5.23 3.23 28.71
CA GLY A 70 -4.45 4.40 29.13
C GLY A 70 -3.79 5.16 27.97
N ALA A 71 -3.62 4.52 26.80
CA ALA A 71 -2.86 5.08 25.67
C ALA A 71 -3.74 5.66 24.55
N VAL A 72 -5.00 5.20 24.44
CA VAL A 72 -5.90 5.46 23.32
C VAL A 72 -7.16 6.18 23.79
N PRO A 73 -7.59 7.27 23.13
CA PRO A 73 -8.83 7.97 23.46
C PRO A 73 -10.06 7.10 23.17
N ALA A 74 -11.21 7.42 23.78
CA ALA A 74 -12.44 6.65 23.64
C ALA A 74 -12.84 6.41 22.18
N ASP A 75 -12.68 7.40 21.31
CA ASP A 75 -12.95 7.24 19.87
C ASP A 75 -12.00 6.23 19.21
N GLY A 76 -10.73 6.22 19.61
CA GLY A 76 -9.76 5.22 19.14
C GLY A 76 -10.09 3.79 19.61
N LEU A 77 -10.71 3.63 20.78
CA LEU A 77 -11.20 2.31 21.24
C LEU A 77 -12.30 1.75 20.32
N LYS A 78 -13.06 2.61 19.63
CA LYS A 78 -14.07 2.18 18.66
C LYS A 78 -13.45 1.45 17.46
N PHE A 79 -12.25 1.83 17.02
CA PHE A 79 -11.52 1.09 15.98
C PHE A 79 -11.27 -0.35 16.42
N PHE A 80 -10.73 -0.52 17.63
CA PHE A 80 -10.42 -1.84 18.17
C PHE A 80 -11.67 -2.70 18.37
N ALA A 81 -12.77 -2.10 18.85
CA ALA A 81 -14.05 -2.79 18.95
C ALA A 81 -14.60 -3.25 17.58
N LEU A 82 -14.47 -2.41 16.54
CA LEU A 82 -14.88 -2.77 15.18
C LEU A 82 -13.95 -3.84 14.58
N TYR A 83 -12.65 -3.71 14.79
CA TYR A 83 -11.65 -4.67 14.34
C TYR A 83 -11.92 -6.06 14.93
N GLN A 84 -12.08 -6.15 16.25
CA GLN A 84 -12.39 -7.39 16.98
C GLN A 84 -13.75 -7.99 16.62
N ARG A 85 -14.72 -7.18 16.21
CA ARG A 85 -16.04 -7.65 15.77
C ARG A 85 -15.99 -8.34 14.39
N TYR A 86 -14.98 -8.05 13.58
CA TYR A 86 -14.86 -8.60 12.24
C TYR A 86 -13.86 -9.76 12.23
N ASP A 87 -14.28 -10.96 12.63
CA ASP A 87 -13.43 -12.16 12.62
C ASP A 87 -12.74 -12.38 11.27
N SER A 88 -13.45 -12.12 10.17
CA SER A 88 -12.91 -12.24 8.81
C SER A 88 -11.73 -11.30 8.56
N LEU A 89 -11.70 -10.12 9.21
CA LEU A 89 -10.62 -9.15 9.07
C LEU A 89 -9.36 -9.62 9.78
N GLY A 90 -9.48 -10.11 11.02
CA GLY A 90 -8.37 -10.71 11.76
C GLY A 90 -7.79 -11.90 11.01
N GLN A 91 -8.65 -12.81 10.54
CA GLN A 91 -8.24 -13.97 9.73
C GLN A 91 -7.52 -13.58 8.45
N ALA A 92 -8.03 -12.58 7.71
CA ALA A 92 -7.40 -12.12 6.47
C ALA A 92 -6.00 -11.53 6.72
N ILE A 93 -5.82 -10.76 7.81
CA ILE A 93 -4.53 -10.19 8.19
C ILE A 93 -3.56 -11.29 8.63
N ALA A 94 -4.02 -12.25 9.44
CA ALA A 94 -3.20 -13.40 9.84
C ALA A 94 -2.75 -14.24 8.63
N GLN A 95 -3.65 -14.49 7.68
CA GLN A 95 -3.33 -15.17 6.42
C GLN A 95 -2.32 -14.39 5.59
N LEU A 96 -2.47 -13.06 5.49
CA LEU A 96 -1.52 -12.20 4.80
C LEU A 96 -0.12 -12.26 5.44
N GLY A 97 -0.05 -12.29 6.77
CA GLY A 97 1.20 -12.44 7.53
C GLY A 97 1.84 -13.81 7.33
N ASN A 98 1.05 -14.88 7.35
CA ASN A 98 1.53 -16.25 7.12
C ASN A 98 1.97 -16.49 5.66
N GLY A 99 1.39 -15.76 4.71
CA GLY A 99 1.75 -15.79 3.29
C GLY A 99 2.89 -14.85 2.91
N PHE A 100 3.43 -14.09 3.86
CA PHE A 100 4.53 -13.16 3.62
C PHE A 100 5.79 -13.92 3.18
N ALA A 101 6.32 -13.56 2.00
CA ALA A 101 7.45 -14.26 1.39
C ALA A 101 8.66 -13.32 1.20
N PRO A 102 9.68 -13.34 2.08
CA PRO A 102 10.86 -12.50 1.95
C PRO A 102 11.78 -13.00 0.84
N CYS A 103 11.63 -12.47 -0.37
CA CYS A 103 12.32 -12.97 -1.56
C CYS A 103 13.15 -11.93 -2.32
N CYS A 104 13.03 -10.64 -2.02
CA CYS A 104 13.86 -9.60 -2.62
C CYS A 104 14.12 -8.46 -1.63
N LEU A 105 14.96 -7.49 -1.99
CA LEU A 105 15.14 -6.27 -1.21
C LEU A 105 13.88 -5.42 -1.34
N THR A 106 13.26 -5.08 -0.22
CA THR A 106 12.11 -4.18 -0.13
C THR A 106 12.48 -2.94 0.67
N HIS A 107 11.80 -1.84 0.40
CA HIS A 107 11.93 -0.57 1.11
C HIS A 107 11.20 -0.60 2.46
N ASN A 108 10.04 -1.27 2.54
CA ASN A 108 9.17 -1.40 3.71
C ASN A 108 8.56 -0.11 4.28
N ASP A 109 8.72 1.03 3.60
CA ASP A 109 8.04 2.29 3.92
C ASP A 109 7.83 3.15 2.67
N LEU A 110 7.43 2.50 1.58
CA LEU A 110 7.37 3.11 0.26
C LEU A 110 6.09 3.95 0.07
N LYS A 111 6.00 5.07 0.77
CA LYS A 111 4.92 6.07 0.67
C LYS A 111 5.30 7.20 -0.28
N LEU A 112 4.31 7.97 -0.74
CA LEU A 112 4.53 9.05 -1.72
C LEU A 112 5.48 10.16 -1.22
N ASN A 113 5.57 10.41 0.08
CA ASN A 113 6.51 11.38 0.65
C ASN A 113 7.97 10.88 0.65
N ASN A 114 8.20 9.58 0.40
CA ASN A 114 9.53 8.98 0.22
C ASN A 114 9.93 8.91 -1.26
N MET A 115 9.31 9.76 -2.09
CA MET A 115 9.58 9.88 -3.53
C MET A 115 9.80 11.32 -3.90
N LEU A 116 10.93 11.61 -4.56
CA LEU A 116 11.23 12.94 -5.09
C LEU A 116 10.89 12.99 -6.57
N LEU A 117 10.12 14.01 -6.97
CA LEU A 117 9.80 14.31 -8.36
C LEU A 117 10.76 15.38 -8.90
N HIS A 118 11.33 15.11 -10.08
CA HIS A 118 12.14 16.07 -10.83
C HIS A 118 11.32 17.31 -11.19
N GLN A 119 11.94 18.50 -11.21
CA GLN A 119 11.21 19.75 -11.49
C GLN A 119 10.67 19.77 -12.93
N ASP A 120 11.49 19.34 -13.89
CA ASP A 120 11.14 19.31 -15.32
C ASP A 120 10.62 17.93 -15.77
N TRP A 121 9.88 17.23 -14.91
CA TRP A 121 9.42 15.86 -15.19
C TRP A 121 8.56 15.75 -16.46
N GLU A 122 7.92 16.83 -16.92
CA GLU A 122 7.12 16.88 -18.16
C GLU A 122 7.97 16.90 -19.45
N HIS A 123 9.26 17.21 -19.34
CA HIS A 123 10.17 17.34 -20.48
C HIS A 123 11.34 16.37 -20.43
N GLU A 124 11.49 15.67 -19.30
CA GLU A 124 12.52 14.65 -19.09
C GLU A 124 11.98 13.26 -19.40
N SER A 125 12.73 12.52 -20.22
CA SER A 125 12.36 11.15 -20.59
C SER A 125 12.94 10.10 -19.62
N SER A 126 13.79 10.52 -18.68
CA SER A 126 14.47 9.60 -17.76
C SER A 126 14.67 10.23 -16.38
N ASN A 127 14.74 9.39 -15.34
CA ASN A 127 15.06 9.80 -13.97
C ASN A 127 14.11 10.85 -13.36
N ILE A 128 12.85 10.85 -13.80
CA ILE A 128 11.85 11.81 -13.30
C ILE A 128 11.45 11.57 -11.84
N VAL A 129 11.71 10.37 -11.29
CA VAL A 129 11.45 10.03 -9.88
C VAL A 129 12.69 9.41 -9.22
N ARG A 130 12.91 9.73 -7.94
CA ARG A 130 13.91 9.08 -7.08
C ARG A 130 13.27 8.58 -5.79
N LEU A 131 13.61 7.36 -5.39
CA LEU A 131 13.23 6.78 -4.10
C LEU A 131 14.26 7.18 -3.04
N ILE A 132 13.80 7.61 -1.87
CA ILE A 132 14.64 8.03 -0.75
C ILE A 132 14.22 7.31 0.54
N ASP A 133 14.98 7.48 1.62
CA ASP A 133 14.65 6.97 2.95
C ASP A 133 14.58 5.43 3.08
N TRP A 134 15.68 4.77 2.69
CA TRP A 134 15.84 3.31 2.76
C TRP A 134 16.11 2.75 4.17
N GLU A 135 15.83 3.50 5.24
CA GLU A 135 16.20 3.11 6.61
C GLU A 135 15.53 1.81 7.08
N ARG A 136 14.36 1.49 6.52
CA ARG A 136 13.57 0.29 6.86
C ARG A 136 13.78 -0.87 5.90
N CYS A 137 14.73 -0.74 4.97
CA CYS A 137 14.92 -1.74 3.95
C CYS A 137 15.36 -3.08 4.55
N SER A 138 14.84 -4.17 4.00
CA SER A 138 15.22 -5.53 4.38
C SER A 138 14.87 -6.50 3.26
N TRP A 139 15.25 -7.77 3.40
CA TRP A 139 14.69 -8.80 2.54
C TRP A 139 13.23 -9.04 2.93
N GLY A 140 12.32 -8.82 2.00
CA GLY A 140 10.88 -8.77 2.28
C GLY A 140 10.02 -9.21 1.10
N ASP A 141 8.71 -9.11 1.29
CA ASP A 141 7.71 -9.47 0.29
C ASP A 141 7.51 -8.28 -0.68
N PRO A 142 7.80 -8.42 -1.98
CA PRO A 142 7.66 -7.33 -2.95
C PRO A 142 6.22 -6.79 -3.06
N GLY A 143 5.22 -7.61 -2.71
CA GLY A 143 3.83 -7.21 -2.69
C GLY A 143 3.53 -6.18 -1.60
N PHE A 144 4.33 -6.13 -0.53
CA PHE A 144 4.16 -5.17 0.56
C PHE A 144 4.45 -3.74 0.10
N ASP A 145 5.56 -3.53 -0.61
CA ASP A 145 5.93 -2.22 -1.15
C ASP A 145 4.93 -1.75 -2.22
N LEU A 146 4.57 -2.64 -3.17
CA LEU A 146 3.59 -2.31 -4.20
C LEU A 146 2.22 -1.97 -3.59
N GLY A 147 1.76 -2.78 -2.63
CA GLY A 147 0.51 -2.53 -1.90
C GLY A 147 0.56 -1.23 -1.08
N THR A 148 1.69 -0.90 -0.45
CA THR A 148 1.88 0.36 0.28
C THR A 148 1.76 1.58 -0.64
N LEU A 149 2.30 1.49 -1.85
CA LEU A 149 2.16 2.55 -2.84
C LEU A 149 0.73 2.72 -3.33
N ILE A 150 0.07 1.63 -3.71
CA ILE A 150 -1.35 1.67 -4.10
C ILE A 150 -2.18 2.23 -2.94
N SER A 151 -1.87 1.84 -1.70
CA SER A 151 -2.53 2.37 -0.50
C SER A 151 -2.39 3.88 -0.37
N SER A 152 -1.23 4.43 -0.75
CA SER A 152 -1.00 5.88 -0.71
C SER A 152 -1.92 6.64 -1.67
N TYR A 153 -2.16 6.12 -2.88
CA TYR A 153 -3.17 6.68 -3.79
C TYR A 153 -4.58 6.54 -3.20
N VAL A 154 -4.96 5.36 -2.71
CA VAL A 154 -6.28 5.16 -2.09
C VAL A 154 -6.49 6.09 -0.89
N GLN A 155 -5.44 6.42 -0.14
CA GLN A 155 -5.50 7.39 0.95
C GLN A 155 -5.75 8.83 0.48
N ILE A 156 -5.32 9.23 -0.72
CA ILE A 156 -5.65 10.54 -1.30
C ILE A 156 -7.17 10.64 -1.49
N TRP A 157 -7.77 9.63 -2.11
CA TRP A 157 -9.23 9.54 -2.27
C TRP A 157 -9.95 9.59 -0.92
N LEU A 158 -9.56 8.72 0.03
CA LEU A 158 -10.20 8.64 1.34
C LEU A 158 -9.98 9.87 2.24
N SER A 159 -8.94 10.66 1.98
CA SER A 159 -8.71 11.93 2.69
C SER A 159 -9.53 13.08 2.10
N SER A 160 -10.09 12.90 0.90
CA SER A 160 -10.90 13.90 0.19
C SER A 160 -12.41 13.75 0.42
N LEU A 161 -12.82 12.85 1.32
CA LEU A 161 -14.22 12.55 1.61
C LEU A 161 -14.93 13.74 2.25
N VAL A 162 -16.14 14.02 1.76
CA VAL A 162 -17.06 14.95 2.41
C VAL A 162 -17.79 14.22 3.54
N ILE A 163 -17.45 14.55 4.78
CA ILE A 163 -18.01 13.91 5.97
C ILE A 163 -19.13 14.77 6.56
N SER A 164 -20.35 14.23 6.61
CA SER A 164 -21.50 14.82 7.31
C SER A 164 -22.27 13.75 8.06
N LYS A 165 -22.93 14.12 9.16
CA LYS A 165 -23.83 13.21 9.90
C LYS A 165 -25.08 12.82 9.09
N SER A 166 -25.39 13.59 8.04
CA SER A 166 -26.53 13.33 7.15
C SER A 166 -26.20 12.38 6.00
N LEU A 167 -24.92 12.04 5.80
CA LEU A 167 -24.47 11.16 4.72
C LEU A 167 -24.19 9.77 5.27
N SER A 168 -24.63 8.75 4.52
CA SER A 168 -24.12 7.39 4.65
C SER A 168 -22.65 7.32 4.22
N ILE A 169 -21.99 6.21 4.54
CA ILE A 169 -20.58 6.04 4.16
C ILE A 169 -20.45 5.92 2.64
N GLU A 170 -21.36 5.19 2.01
CA GLU A 170 -21.43 5.01 0.57
C GLU A 170 -21.61 6.36 -0.16
N GLU A 171 -22.47 7.24 0.35
CA GLU A 171 -22.63 8.60 -0.18
C GLU A 171 -21.36 9.44 0.02
N SER A 172 -20.73 9.38 1.20
CA SER A 172 -19.46 10.08 1.44
C SER A 172 -18.35 9.62 0.50
N LEU A 173 -18.25 8.31 0.22
CA LEU A 173 -17.29 7.73 -0.74
C LEU A 173 -17.52 8.24 -2.17
N GLY A 174 -18.78 8.38 -2.57
CA GLY A 174 -19.16 8.90 -3.90
C GLY A 174 -19.03 10.42 -4.06
N LEU A 175 -18.94 11.16 -2.95
CA LEU A 175 -18.81 12.63 -2.93
C LEU A 175 -17.38 13.11 -2.65
N ALA A 176 -16.39 12.22 -2.78
CA ALA A 176 -14.99 12.56 -2.59
C ALA A 176 -14.55 13.69 -3.56
N MET A 177 -13.86 14.71 -3.04
CA MET A 177 -13.37 15.83 -3.86
C MET A 177 -12.32 15.39 -4.88
N THR A 178 -11.55 14.34 -4.56
CA THR A 178 -10.66 13.65 -5.48
C THR A 178 -11.20 12.23 -5.67
N PRO A 179 -12.07 12.00 -6.68
CA PRO A 179 -12.70 10.71 -6.88
C PRO A 179 -11.68 9.63 -7.23
N LEU A 180 -11.95 8.37 -6.84
CA LEU A 180 -11.03 7.25 -7.09
C LEU A 180 -10.75 7.05 -8.58
N GLU A 181 -11.74 7.33 -9.43
CA GLU A 181 -11.64 7.28 -10.90
C GLU A 181 -10.53 8.20 -11.45
N GLN A 182 -10.22 9.30 -10.76
CA GLN A 182 -9.12 10.19 -11.14
C GLN A 182 -7.74 9.57 -10.83
N LEU A 183 -7.68 8.65 -9.86
CA LEU A 183 -6.44 7.99 -9.41
C LEU A 183 -6.21 6.65 -10.10
N GLN A 184 -7.28 5.97 -10.54
CA GLN A 184 -7.23 4.68 -11.22
C GLN A 184 -6.20 4.60 -12.36
N PRO A 185 -6.09 5.59 -13.28
CA PRO A 185 -5.07 5.56 -14.34
C PRO A 185 -3.65 5.51 -13.81
N SER A 186 -3.34 6.25 -12.73
CA SER A 186 -2.03 6.22 -12.08
C SER A 186 -1.77 4.89 -11.37
N ILE A 187 -2.75 4.38 -10.64
CA ILE A 187 -2.65 3.07 -9.95
C ILE A 187 -2.41 1.94 -10.97
N ALA A 188 -3.11 1.99 -12.10
CA ALA A 188 -2.95 1.04 -13.19
C ALA A 188 -1.57 1.16 -13.85
N ALA A 189 -1.11 2.38 -14.18
CA ALA A 189 0.20 2.60 -14.77
C ALA A 189 1.34 2.17 -13.85
N LEU A 190 1.25 2.46 -12.54
CA LEU A 190 2.17 1.96 -11.52
C LEU A 190 2.30 0.44 -11.57
N THR A 191 1.16 -0.25 -11.55
CA THR A 191 1.12 -1.72 -11.49
C THR A 191 1.59 -2.34 -12.81
N LYS A 192 1.23 -1.73 -13.94
CA LYS A 192 1.67 -2.14 -15.27
C LYS A 192 3.19 -1.99 -15.42
N GLY A 193 3.75 -0.82 -15.08
CA GLY A 193 5.20 -0.60 -15.15
C GLY A 193 5.98 -1.56 -14.25
N TYR A 194 5.42 -1.93 -13.09
CA TYR A 194 5.98 -2.97 -12.23
C TYR A 194 6.01 -4.33 -12.92
N PHE A 195 4.88 -4.79 -13.48
CA PHE A 195 4.80 -6.10 -14.14
C PHE A 195 5.55 -6.20 -15.46
N GLU A 196 5.62 -5.12 -16.25
CA GLU A 196 6.42 -5.11 -17.48
C GLU A 196 7.93 -5.19 -17.18
N THR A 197 8.35 -4.70 -16.01
CA THR A 197 9.75 -4.73 -15.57
C THR A 197 10.11 -6.02 -14.85
N PHE A 198 9.18 -6.60 -14.10
CA PHE A 198 9.38 -7.84 -13.37
C PHE A 198 8.27 -8.86 -13.68
N PRO A 199 8.17 -9.34 -14.93
CA PRO A 199 7.10 -10.25 -15.34
C PRO A 199 7.16 -11.63 -14.67
N GLU A 200 8.36 -12.11 -14.32
CA GLU A 200 8.58 -13.43 -13.73
C GLU A 200 7.93 -13.58 -12.35
N ILE A 201 7.62 -12.46 -11.67
CA ILE A 201 6.90 -12.50 -10.40
C ILE A 201 5.54 -13.20 -10.54
N LEU A 202 4.89 -13.10 -11.70
CA LEU A 202 3.59 -13.72 -11.97
C LEU A 202 3.72 -15.23 -12.22
N GLU A 203 4.89 -15.72 -12.61
CA GLU A 203 5.16 -17.16 -12.69
C GLU A 203 5.39 -17.75 -11.30
N HIS A 204 6.24 -17.08 -10.52
CA HIS A 204 6.59 -17.54 -9.18
C HIS A 204 5.43 -17.34 -8.18
N ARG A 205 4.60 -16.32 -8.38
CA ARG A 205 3.47 -15.97 -7.52
C ARG A 205 2.26 -15.57 -8.38
N PRO A 206 1.49 -16.56 -8.89
CA PRO A 206 0.31 -16.28 -9.72
C PRO A 206 -0.78 -15.45 -9.01
N ASP A 207 -0.76 -15.42 -7.67
CA ASP A 207 -1.67 -14.64 -6.85
C ASP A 207 -1.10 -13.27 -6.43
N PHE A 208 0.01 -12.83 -7.01
CA PHE A 208 0.72 -11.62 -6.57
C PHE A 208 -0.14 -10.36 -6.59
N LEU A 209 -0.93 -10.12 -7.66
CA LEU A 209 -1.82 -8.96 -7.73
C LEU A 209 -2.88 -8.98 -6.62
N ARG A 210 -3.39 -10.16 -6.28
CA ARG A 210 -4.33 -10.35 -5.16
C ARG A 210 -3.66 -9.97 -3.84
N THR A 211 -2.44 -10.46 -3.62
CA THR A 211 -1.66 -10.17 -2.42
C THR A 211 -1.31 -8.69 -2.31
N ALA A 212 -0.95 -8.02 -3.42
CA ALA A 212 -0.73 -6.57 -3.45
C ALA A 212 -1.99 -5.79 -3.04
N VAL A 213 -3.18 -6.18 -3.50
CA VAL A 213 -4.46 -5.57 -3.07
C VAL A 213 -4.72 -5.80 -1.58
N GLN A 214 -4.38 -6.97 -1.03
CA GLN A 214 -4.49 -7.21 0.41
C GLN A 214 -3.52 -6.30 1.19
N PHE A 215 -2.28 -6.15 0.72
CA PHE A 215 -1.33 -5.20 1.30
C PHE A 215 -1.78 -3.74 1.17
N THR A 216 -2.50 -3.36 0.11
CA THR A 216 -3.17 -2.06 0.01
C THR A 216 -4.13 -1.84 1.19
N GLY A 217 -4.97 -2.85 1.47
CA GLY A 217 -5.90 -2.82 2.60
C GLY A 217 -5.16 -2.80 3.95
N PHE A 218 -4.07 -3.56 4.08
CA PHE A 218 -3.22 -3.51 5.27
C PHE A 218 -2.59 -2.13 5.48
N GLY A 219 -2.14 -1.46 4.40
CA GLY A 219 -1.64 -0.09 4.45
C GLY A 219 -2.67 0.91 5.00
N LEU A 220 -3.96 0.71 4.71
CA LEU A 220 -5.04 1.52 5.31
C LEU A 220 -5.22 1.24 6.80
N ILE A 221 -5.09 -0.02 7.25
CA ILE A 221 -5.09 -0.36 8.68
C ILE A 221 -3.93 0.33 9.40
N GLN A 222 -2.74 0.31 8.80
CA GLN A 222 -1.56 1.02 9.33
C GLN A 222 -1.78 2.53 9.41
N ARG A 223 -2.46 3.12 8.40
CA ARG A 223 -2.83 4.54 8.43
C ARG A 223 -3.79 4.86 9.57
N ILE A 224 -4.83 4.03 9.78
CA ILE A 224 -5.77 4.21 10.90
C ILE A 224 -5.04 4.16 12.25
N ARG A 225 -4.12 3.21 12.43
CA ARG A 225 -3.30 3.14 13.65
C ARG A 225 -2.51 4.43 13.87
N ALA A 226 -1.85 4.94 12.83
CA ALA A 226 -1.12 6.20 12.92
C ALA A 226 -2.04 7.40 13.26
N MET A 227 -3.27 7.44 12.72
CA MET A 227 -4.26 8.46 13.11
C MET A 227 -4.61 8.38 14.60
N ILE A 228 -4.87 7.16 15.11
CA ILE A 228 -5.20 6.95 16.52
C ILE A 228 -4.01 7.31 17.42
N GLU A 229 -2.81 6.90 17.04
CA GLU A 229 -1.60 7.09 17.84
C GLU A 229 -1.19 8.55 17.92
N TYR A 230 -1.09 9.24 16.78
CA TYR A 230 -0.55 10.59 16.68
C TYR A 230 -1.62 11.68 16.72
N GLN A 231 -2.78 11.45 16.09
CA GLN A 231 -3.85 12.45 16.00
C GLN A 231 -4.93 12.25 17.06
N LYS A 232 -4.86 11.15 17.83
CA LYS A 232 -5.82 10.81 18.90
C LYS A 232 -7.28 10.88 18.41
N SER A 233 -7.52 10.48 17.15
CA SER A 233 -8.84 10.58 16.53
C SER A 233 -9.21 9.33 15.74
N PHE A 234 -10.52 9.02 15.75
CA PHE A 234 -11.12 7.99 14.92
C PHE A 234 -12.61 8.31 14.68
N GLY A 235 -12.85 9.16 13.69
CA GLY A 235 -14.20 9.60 13.29
C GLY A 235 -14.77 8.83 12.09
N ASN A 236 -15.80 9.40 11.45
CA ASN A 236 -16.46 8.78 10.29
C ASN A 236 -15.50 8.50 9.12
N ALA A 237 -14.50 9.37 8.88
CA ALA A 237 -13.45 9.12 7.89
C ALA A 237 -12.63 7.86 8.20
N GLY A 238 -12.28 7.65 9.48
CA GLY A 238 -11.60 6.43 9.94
C GLY A 238 -12.48 5.18 9.79
N ILE A 239 -13.78 5.31 10.01
CA ILE A 239 -14.76 4.22 9.80
C ILE A 239 -14.86 3.87 8.32
N ALA A 240 -14.97 4.87 7.43
CA ALA A 240 -14.98 4.65 5.98
C ALA A 240 -13.69 3.97 5.51
N MET A 241 -12.54 4.44 5.97
CA MET A 241 -11.24 3.84 5.69
C MET A 241 -11.18 2.37 6.16
N LEU A 242 -11.70 2.06 7.34
CA LEU A 242 -11.76 0.69 7.86
C LEU A 242 -12.65 -0.22 6.99
N GLN A 243 -13.78 0.29 6.49
CA GLN A 243 -14.65 -0.48 5.60
C GLN A 243 -13.99 -0.78 4.26
N VAL A 244 -13.29 0.18 3.68
CA VAL A 244 -12.50 -0.03 2.45
C VAL A 244 -11.36 -1.03 2.72
N ALA A 245 -10.59 -0.83 3.81
CA ALA A 245 -9.51 -1.73 4.22
C ALA A 245 -10.01 -3.18 4.36
N LYS A 246 -11.15 -3.37 5.04
CA LYS A 246 -11.78 -4.68 5.22
C LYS A 246 -12.14 -5.33 3.88
N THR A 247 -12.67 -4.56 2.94
CA THR A 247 -13.07 -5.09 1.63
C THR A 247 -11.83 -5.54 0.84
N LEU A 248 -10.76 -4.73 0.83
CA LEU A 248 -9.49 -5.05 0.18
C LEU A 248 -8.82 -6.29 0.76
N LEU A 249 -8.81 -6.43 2.09
CA LEU A 249 -8.20 -7.56 2.79
C LEU A 249 -9.02 -8.85 2.64
N CYS A 250 -10.34 -8.77 2.82
CA CYS A 250 -11.22 -9.95 2.88
C CYS A 250 -11.78 -10.39 1.52
N ARG A 251 -11.80 -9.50 0.52
CA ARG A 251 -12.36 -9.75 -0.82
C ARG A 251 -11.50 -9.10 -1.91
N PRO A 252 -10.19 -9.40 -1.97
CA PRO A 252 -9.26 -8.71 -2.86
C PRO A 252 -9.64 -8.84 -4.34
N GLU A 253 -10.05 -10.02 -4.81
CA GLU A 253 -10.41 -10.25 -6.22
C GLU A 253 -11.62 -9.43 -6.65
N LYS A 254 -12.62 -9.30 -5.75
CA LYS A 254 -13.80 -8.46 -6.00
C LYS A 254 -13.50 -6.96 -5.91
N SER A 255 -12.40 -6.59 -5.26
CA SER A 255 -11.99 -5.20 -5.07
C SER A 255 -11.10 -4.69 -6.20
N MET A 256 -10.45 -5.60 -6.95
CA MET A 256 -9.57 -5.23 -8.06
C MET A 256 -10.24 -4.30 -9.09
N PRO A 257 -11.48 -4.54 -9.57
CA PRO A 257 -12.11 -3.62 -10.52
C PRO A 257 -12.34 -2.22 -9.96
N THR A 258 -12.54 -2.09 -8.64
CA THR A 258 -12.67 -0.78 -7.98
C THR A 258 -11.32 -0.06 -7.91
N ILE A 259 -10.24 -0.77 -7.61
CA ILE A 259 -8.91 -0.18 -7.45
C ILE A 259 -8.26 0.19 -8.79
N PHE A 260 -8.40 -0.67 -9.80
CA PHE A 260 -7.75 -0.51 -11.09
C PHE A 260 -8.67 0.03 -12.19
N GLY A 261 -9.97 0.14 -11.93
CA GLY A 261 -10.95 0.57 -12.92
C GLY A 261 -10.97 -0.35 -14.15
N PRO A 262 -11.23 0.19 -15.35
CA PRO A 262 -11.26 -0.58 -16.60
C PRO A 262 -9.94 -1.31 -16.92
N ALA A 263 -8.81 -0.81 -16.43
CA ALA A 263 -7.48 -1.37 -16.71
C ALA A 263 -7.25 -2.74 -16.06
N ILE A 264 -8.12 -3.18 -15.14
CA ILE A 264 -7.99 -4.51 -14.53
C ILE A 264 -7.99 -5.65 -15.55
N ALA A 265 -8.74 -5.50 -16.64
CA ALA A 265 -8.81 -6.51 -17.70
C ALA A 265 -7.45 -6.71 -18.38
N GLU A 266 -6.69 -5.64 -18.57
CA GLU A 266 -5.33 -5.68 -19.12
C GLU A 266 -4.36 -6.28 -18.09
N LEU A 267 -4.41 -5.82 -16.84
CA LEU A 267 -3.50 -6.28 -15.78
C LEU A 267 -3.61 -7.79 -15.51
N ILE A 268 -4.81 -8.36 -15.57
CA ILE A 268 -5.02 -9.81 -15.39
C ILE A 268 -4.54 -10.61 -16.62
N GLN A 269 -4.49 -9.98 -17.80
CA GLN A 269 -4.01 -10.61 -19.03
C GLN A 269 -2.50 -10.53 -19.20
N LEU A 270 -1.79 -9.70 -18.42
CA LEU A 270 -0.34 -9.65 -18.42
C LEU A 270 0.19 -11.04 -18.07
N ARG A 271 0.83 -11.65 -19.07
CA ARG A 271 1.56 -12.90 -18.92
C ARG A 271 3.05 -12.60 -19.09
N PRO A 272 3.92 -13.42 -18.50
CA PRO A 272 5.34 -13.38 -18.81
C PRO A 272 5.54 -13.55 -20.31
N SER A 273 6.40 -12.71 -20.88
CA SER A 273 6.88 -12.91 -22.25
C SER A 273 7.74 -14.17 -22.24
N VAL A 274 7.29 -15.20 -22.98
CA VAL A 274 8.02 -16.48 -23.18
C VAL A 274 9.40 -16.23 -23.78
#